data_AF-A0A7Z8Y4N3-F1
#
_entry.id   AF-A0A7Z8Y4N3-F1
#
_cell.length_a   1.000
_cell.length_b   1.000
_cell.length_c   1.000
_cell.angle_alpha   90.00
_cell.angle_beta   90.00
_cell.angle_gamma   90.00
#
_symmetry.space_group_name_H-M   'P 1'
#
loop_
_entity.id
_entity.type
_entity.pdbx_description
1 polymer ?
#
loop_
_entity_poly.entity_id
_entity_poly.type
_entity_poly.pdbx_seq_one_letter_code
_entity_poly.pdbx_strand_id
1 'polypeptide(L)'
;MTNAAGRWIFCLTAMAASAVAGVGHAQTSGATVVLTQPSQDAWACVRQALTPEQQALEVRRFLSALAAANGRPITPALDARHIASGRAVSLDDPALLQRPQAHEVTLTVDGRFLVFRPLSRASLDPFLGR
;
A
#
# COMPACT_ATOMS: atom_id res chain seq x y z
N MET A 1 -48.18 -19.04 46.31
CA MET A 1 -48.98 -17.89 46.80
C MET A 1 -48.12 -16.64 46.70
N THR A 2 -48.67 -15.60 46.06
CA THR A 2 -48.44 -14.14 46.25
C THR A 2 -47.06 -13.53 46.00
N ASN A 3 -46.89 -13.03 44.77
CA ASN A 3 -46.57 -11.64 44.34
C ASN A 3 -45.96 -10.62 45.33
N ALA A 4 -44.90 -9.92 44.87
CA ALA A 4 -44.83 -8.44 44.69
C ALA A 4 -43.38 -8.06 44.30
N ALA A 5 -43.10 -7.65 43.06
CA ALA A 5 -43.20 -6.29 42.52
C ALA A 5 -42.10 -5.33 43.02
N GLY A 6 -41.11 -5.06 42.17
CA GLY A 6 -40.06 -4.06 42.36
C GLY A 6 -39.53 -3.54 41.02
N ARG A 7 -40.26 -2.58 40.46
CA ARG A 7 -40.13 -1.95 39.15
C ARG A 7 -39.03 -0.88 39.14
N TRP A 8 -37.96 -1.04 38.36
CA TRP A 8 -37.00 0.04 38.07
C TRP A 8 -36.54 0.04 36.61
N ILE A 9 -37.21 0.91 35.86
CA ILE A 9 -36.69 1.88 34.88
C ILE A 9 -35.75 1.35 33.78
N PHE A 10 -36.32 1.40 32.57
CA PHE A 10 -35.68 1.43 31.26
C PHE A 10 -34.39 2.28 31.23
N CYS A 11 -33.29 1.66 30.83
CA CYS A 11 -32.25 2.36 30.06
C CYS A 11 -32.25 1.77 28.63
N LEU A 12 -33.01 2.43 27.75
CA LEU A 12 -32.81 2.37 26.31
C LEU A 12 -31.40 2.90 26.01
N THR A 13 -30.47 2.03 25.65
CA THR A 13 -29.24 2.46 24.98
C THR A 13 -29.33 2.05 23.53
N ALA A 14 -29.52 3.08 22.70
CA ALA A 14 -29.76 3.00 21.27
C ALA A 14 -28.64 2.25 20.54
N MET A 15 -29.08 1.32 19.71
CA MET A 15 -28.28 0.63 18.71
C MET A 15 -27.90 1.66 17.63
N ALA A 16 -26.69 2.20 17.69
CA ALA A 16 -26.10 2.92 16.56
C ALA A 16 -25.40 1.89 15.66
N ALA A 17 -26.20 1.19 14.85
CA ALA A 17 -25.67 0.43 13.73
C ALA A 17 -25.18 1.46 12.69
N SER A 18 -23.89 1.75 12.69
CA SER A 18 -23.25 2.55 11.65
C SER A 18 -23.40 1.82 10.32
N ALA A 19 -24.42 2.19 9.56
CA ALA A 19 -24.54 1.87 8.16
C ALA A 19 -23.41 2.57 7.41
N VAL A 20 -22.29 1.87 7.22
CA VAL A 20 -21.32 2.23 6.18
C VAL A 20 -21.97 1.90 4.84
N ALA A 21 -22.63 2.91 4.28
CA ALA A 21 -23.06 2.91 2.91
C ALA A 21 -21.81 2.92 2.00
N GLY A 22 -21.62 1.81 1.28
CA GLY A 22 -21.07 1.79 -0.07
C GLY A 22 -19.64 2.27 -0.27
N VAL A 23 -18.71 1.30 -0.31
CA VAL A 23 -17.94 1.10 -1.54
C VAL A 23 -17.85 -0.41 -1.76
N GLY A 24 -18.81 -0.95 -2.52
CA GLY A 24 -18.57 -2.21 -3.19
C GLY A 24 -17.45 -1.96 -4.18
N HIS A 25 -16.21 -2.25 -3.79
CA HIS A 25 -15.15 -2.44 -4.76
C HIS A 25 -15.59 -3.64 -5.58
N ALA A 26 -16.12 -3.36 -6.77
CA ALA A 26 -16.24 -4.35 -7.81
C ALA A 26 -14.90 -5.10 -7.85
N GLN A 27 -14.92 -6.37 -7.44
CA GLN A 27 -13.83 -7.30 -7.70
C GLN A 27 -13.79 -7.45 -9.21
N THR A 28 -13.06 -6.53 -9.85
CA THR A 28 -12.51 -6.77 -11.17
C THR A 28 -11.73 -8.06 -11.00
N SER A 29 -12.21 -9.14 -11.61
CA SER A 29 -11.48 -10.40 -11.80
C SER A 29 -10.26 -10.12 -12.68
N GLY A 30 -9.32 -9.33 -12.18
CA GLY A 30 -7.96 -9.25 -12.66
C GLY A 30 -7.22 -10.45 -12.11
N ALA A 31 -6.39 -11.08 -12.95
CA ALA A 31 -5.52 -12.16 -12.52
C ALA A 31 -4.86 -11.80 -11.18
N THR A 32 -5.09 -12.61 -10.15
CA THR A 32 -4.52 -12.45 -8.82
C THR A 32 -3.00 -12.36 -8.95
N VAL A 33 -2.42 -11.25 -8.51
CA VAL A 33 -0.97 -11.08 -8.55
C VAL A 33 -0.38 -11.88 -7.41
N VAL A 34 0.48 -12.85 -7.69
CA VAL A 34 1.07 -13.70 -6.66
C VAL A 34 2.28 -13.00 -6.04
N LEU A 35 2.25 -12.83 -4.72
CA LEU A 35 3.37 -12.30 -3.92
C LEU A 35 4.09 -13.45 -3.21
N THR A 36 5.19 -13.92 -3.79
CA THR A 36 5.97 -15.07 -3.30
C THR A 36 7.02 -14.66 -2.26
N GLN A 37 7.56 -15.62 -1.50
CA GLN A 37 8.64 -15.37 -0.52
C GLN A 37 9.84 -14.61 -1.12
N PRO A 38 10.39 -14.95 -2.30
CA PRO A 38 11.49 -14.20 -2.90
C PRO A 38 11.16 -12.72 -3.17
N SER A 39 9.93 -12.41 -3.57
CA SER A 39 9.50 -11.02 -3.75
C SER A 39 9.37 -10.30 -2.41
N GLN A 40 8.93 -10.98 -1.35
CA GLN A 40 8.85 -10.40 -0.01
C GLN A 40 10.24 -10.14 0.59
N ASP A 41 11.19 -11.05 0.39
CA ASP A 41 12.58 -10.90 0.84
C ASP A 41 13.26 -9.72 0.12
N ALA A 42 13.11 -9.63 -1.21
CA ALA A 42 13.61 -8.49 -1.99
C ALA A 42 12.97 -7.17 -1.53
N TRP A 43 11.67 -7.18 -1.21
CA TRP A 43 10.98 -6.02 -0.66
C TRP A 43 11.53 -5.59 0.71
N ALA A 44 11.86 -6.56 1.58
CA ALA A 44 12.53 -6.25 2.84
C ALA A 44 13.88 -5.57 2.60
N CYS A 45 14.65 -6.03 1.62
CA CYS A 45 15.93 -5.41 1.22
C CYS A 45 15.74 -3.99 0.67
N VAL A 46 14.67 -3.70 -0.10
CA VAL A 46 14.34 -2.32 -0.55
C VAL A 46 14.20 -1.37 0.63
N ARG A 47 13.54 -1.82 1.71
CA ARG A 47 13.32 -1.00 2.92
C ARG A 47 14.56 -0.85 3.79
N GLN A 48 15.49 -1.81 3.73
CA GLN A 48 16.73 -1.82 4.49
C GLN A 48 17.90 -1.18 3.75
N ALA A 49 17.75 -0.91 2.45
CA ALA A 49 18.79 -0.29 1.64
C ALA A 49 19.23 1.06 2.22
N LEU A 50 20.54 1.26 2.31
CA LEU A 50 21.14 2.47 2.88
C LEU A 50 21.65 3.42 1.79
N THR A 51 21.80 2.94 0.56
CA THR A 51 22.28 3.73 -0.57
C THR A 51 21.27 3.75 -1.71
N PRO A 52 21.25 4.84 -2.50
CA PRO A 52 20.43 4.93 -3.72
C PRO A 52 20.58 3.75 -4.68
N GLU A 53 21.83 3.34 -4.94
CA GLU A 53 22.16 2.28 -5.88
C GLU A 53 21.67 0.91 -5.38
N GLN A 54 21.87 0.64 -4.08
CA GLN A 54 21.36 -0.57 -3.45
C GLN A 54 19.84 -0.62 -3.52
N GLN A 55 19.15 0.47 -3.19
CA GLN A 55 17.69 0.49 -3.22
C GLN A 55 17.16 0.26 -4.65
N ALA A 56 17.77 0.89 -5.66
CA ALA A 56 17.41 0.68 -7.05
C ALA A 56 17.65 -0.77 -7.52
N LEU A 57 18.74 -1.40 -7.07
CA LEU A 57 19.02 -2.81 -7.34
C LEU A 57 17.95 -3.73 -6.72
N GLU A 58 17.60 -3.51 -5.46
CA GLU A 58 16.60 -4.32 -4.76
C GLU A 58 15.20 -4.12 -5.32
N VAL A 59 14.86 -2.92 -5.79
CA VAL A 59 13.61 -2.65 -6.53
C VAL A 59 13.55 -3.49 -7.81
N ARG A 60 14.64 -3.53 -8.59
CA ARG A 60 14.71 -4.36 -9.80
C ARG A 60 14.58 -5.86 -9.48
N ARG A 61 15.22 -6.32 -8.40
CA ARG A 61 15.09 -7.71 -7.91
C ARG A 61 13.66 -8.03 -7.49
N PHE A 62 13.00 -7.12 -6.79
CA PHE A 62 11.60 -7.24 -6.41
C PHE A 62 10.68 -7.38 -7.64
N LEU A 63 10.80 -6.47 -8.60
CA LEU A 63 10.01 -6.52 -9.84
C LEU A 63 10.30 -7.79 -10.66
N SER A 64 11.55 -8.25 -10.71
CA SER A 64 11.92 -9.50 -11.37
C SER A 64 11.32 -10.72 -10.67
N ALA A 65 11.35 -10.78 -9.34
CA ALA A 65 10.74 -11.86 -8.58
C ALA A 65 9.21 -11.88 -8.73
N LEU A 66 8.57 -10.71 -8.74
CA LEU A 66 7.15 -10.57 -9.06
C LEU A 66 6.84 -11.08 -10.48
N ALA A 67 7.64 -10.68 -11.47
CA ALA A 67 7.42 -11.10 -12.84
C ALA A 67 7.58 -12.61 -13.02
N ALA A 68 8.60 -13.21 -12.39
CA ALA A 68 8.83 -14.64 -12.39
C ALA A 68 7.67 -15.42 -11.75
N ALA A 69 7.16 -14.94 -10.61
CA ALA A 69 6.03 -15.55 -9.92
C ALA A 69 4.71 -15.51 -10.71
N ASN A 70 4.55 -14.50 -11.57
CA ASN A 70 3.32 -14.26 -12.31
C ASN A 70 3.42 -14.65 -13.80
N GLY A 71 4.58 -15.15 -14.25
CA GLY A 71 4.83 -15.53 -15.64
C GLY A 71 4.81 -14.38 -16.65
N ARG A 72 4.79 -13.13 -16.19
CA ARG A 72 4.76 -11.92 -17.02
C ARG A 72 5.28 -10.71 -16.25
N PRO A 73 5.79 -9.67 -16.92
CA PRO A 73 6.10 -8.40 -16.26
C PRO A 73 4.87 -7.83 -15.53
N ILE A 74 5.06 -7.43 -14.27
CA ILE A 74 4.04 -6.79 -13.45
C ILE A 74 4.55 -5.41 -13.07
N THR A 75 3.77 -4.37 -13.39
CA THR A 75 3.98 -3.01 -12.87
C THR A 75 2.91 -2.78 -11.79
N PRO A 76 3.29 -2.79 -10.49
CA PRO A 76 2.36 -2.47 -9.41
C PRO A 76 1.72 -1.09 -9.60
N ALA A 77 0.53 -0.87 -9.07
CA ALA A 77 0.00 0.50 -8.97
C ALA A 77 0.81 1.28 -7.93
N LEU A 78 1.14 2.53 -8.21
CA LEU A 78 1.93 3.40 -7.31
C LEU A 78 1.15 4.65 -6.94
N ASP A 79 1.21 5.00 -5.66
CA ASP A 79 0.78 6.28 -5.13
C ASP A 79 1.95 6.95 -4.41
N ALA A 80 2.11 8.26 -4.58
CA ALA A 80 3.10 9.03 -3.86
C ALA A 80 2.43 10.08 -2.97
N ARG A 81 3.03 10.36 -1.81
CA ARG A 81 2.63 11.48 -0.96
C ARG A 81 3.84 12.21 -0.40
N HIS A 82 3.69 13.50 -0.19
CA HIS A 82 4.69 14.31 0.49
C HIS A 82 4.64 14.05 2.00
N ILE A 83 5.77 13.72 2.62
CA ILE A 83 5.82 13.25 4.02
C ILE A 83 5.37 14.36 4.99
N ALA A 84 5.84 15.58 4.79
CA ALA A 84 5.57 16.67 5.73
C ALA A 84 4.12 17.19 5.69
N SER A 85 3.44 17.08 4.54
CA SER A 85 2.08 17.61 4.37
C SER A 85 1.01 16.54 4.25
N GLY A 86 1.40 15.27 4.06
CA GLY A 86 0.48 14.15 3.80
C GLY A 86 -0.25 14.22 2.45
N ARG A 87 -0.02 15.26 1.64
CA ARG A 87 -0.71 15.45 0.36
C ARG A 87 -0.25 14.43 -0.67
N ALA A 88 -1.20 13.88 -1.42
CA ALA A 88 -0.91 13.07 -2.60
C ALA A 88 -0.13 13.89 -3.64
N VAL A 89 0.80 13.24 -4.32
CA VAL A 89 1.69 13.82 -5.34
C VAL A 89 1.62 12.93 -6.58
N SER A 90 1.55 13.56 -7.75
CA SER A 90 1.59 12.82 -9.03
C SER A 90 2.97 12.17 -9.24
N LEU A 91 3.01 10.99 -9.84
CA LEU A 91 4.27 10.30 -10.14
C LEU A 91 5.14 11.04 -11.18
N ASP A 92 4.52 11.91 -11.97
CA ASP A 92 5.20 12.78 -12.95
C ASP A 92 5.52 14.18 -12.38
N ASP A 93 5.19 14.43 -11.11
CA ASP A 93 5.52 15.70 -10.46
C ASP A 93 7.05 15.89 -10.40
N PRO A 94 7.59 17.00 -10.95
CA PRO A 94 9.02 17.26 -10.89
C PRO A 94 9.55 17.32 -9.45
N ALA A 95 8.74 17.73 -8.47
CA ALA A 95 9.15 17.76 -7.06
C ALA A 95 9.44 16.36 -6.51
N LEU A 96 8.70 15.33 -6.95
CA LEU A 96 8.96 13.94 -6.59
C LEU A 96 10.31 13.48 -7.14
N LEU A 97 10.61 13.83 -8.39
CA LEU A 97 11.85 13.41 -9.06
C LEU A 97 13.09 14.19 -8.57
N GLN A 98 12.92 15.46 -8.20
CA GLN A 98 13.99 16.30 -7.67
C GLN A 98 14.30 16.02 -6.20
N ARG A 99 13.28 15.70 -5.38
CA ARG A 99 13.46 15.41 -3.95
C ARG A 99 12.73 14.13 -3.53
N PRO A 100 13.13 12.95 -4.03
CA PRO A 100 12.44 11.69 -3.75
C PRO A 100 12.38 11.37 -2.25
N GLN A 101 13.42 11.70 -1.48
CA GLN A 101 13.46 11.45 -0.04
C GLN A 101 12.44 12.25 0.80
N ALA A 102 11.83 13.30 0.23
CA ALA A 102 10.76 14.06 0.88
C ALA A 102 9.38 13.38 0.74
N HIS A 103 9.33 12.27 0.02
CA HIS A 103 8.10 11.58 -0.34
C HIS A 103 8.11 10.14 0.15
N GLU A 104 6.92 9.63 0.35
CA GLU A 104 6.67 8.23 0.62
C GLU A 104 5.86 7.66 -0.54
N VAL A 105 6.26 6.48 -1.00
CA VAL A 105 5.63 5.79 -2.11
C VAL A 105 4.99 4.51 -1.60
N THR A 106 3.74 4.29 -2.01
CA THR A 106 2.95 3.10 -1.72
C THR A 106 2.75 2.34 -3.01
N LEU A 107 3.09 1.06 -3.03
CA LEU A 107 2.77 0.14 -4.10
C LEU A 107 1.59 -0.73 -3.67
N THR A 108 0.66 -0.97 -4.59
CA THR A 108 -0.42 -1.93 -4.37
C THR A 108 -0.14 -3.20 -5.16
N VAL A 109 0.04 -4.32 -4.43
CA VAL A 109 0.26 -5.65 -4.99
C VAL A 109 -0.66 -6.63 -4.29
N ASP A 110 -1.57 -7.25 -5.02
CA ASP A 110 -2.53 -8.23 -4.46
C ASP A 110 -3.35 -7.69 -3.27
N GLY A 111 -3.78 -6.42 -3.36
CA GLY A 111 -4.48 -5.75 -2.26
C GLY A 111 -3.61 -5.42 -1.04
N ARG A 112 -2.31 -5.72 -1.08
CA ARG A 112 -1.34 -5.35 -0.03
C ARG A 112 -0.67 -4.03 -0.39
N PHE A 113 -0.49 -3.18 0.62
CA PHE A 113 0.20 -1.91 0.51
C PHE A 113 1.66 -2.05 0.96
N LEU A 114 2.57 -1.89 0.02
CA LEU A 114 4.01 -1.96 0.23
C LEU A 114 4.56 -0.54 0.20
N VAL A 115 5.06 -0.06 1.33
CA VAL A 115 5.47 1.35 1.50
C VAL A 115 6.98 1.49 1.64
N PHE A 116 7.56 2.44 0.93
CA PHE A 116 8.98 2.81 1.07
C PHE A 116 9.23 4.30 0.82
N ARG A 117 10.39 4.78 1.29
CA ARG A 117 10.90 6.12 0.98
C ARG A 117 11.99 5.99 -0.07
N PRO A 118 11.82 6.57 -1.26
CA PRO A 118 12.86 6.54 -2.28
C PRO A 118 14.08 7.35 -1.85
N LEU A 119 15.26 6.75 -1.93
CA LEU A 119 16.53 7.43 -1.65
C LEU A 119 17.00 8.27 -2.83
N SER A 120 16.56 7.94 -4.05
CA SER A 120 16.83 8.74 -5.24
C SER A 120 15.79 8.46 -6.33
N ARG A 121 15.92 9.19 -7.44
CA ARG A 121 15.12 8.96 -8.65
C ARG A 121 15.34 7.57 -9.23
N ALA A 122 16.57 7.04 -9.14
CA ALA A 122 16.90 5.70 -9.66
C ALA A 122 16.12 4.57 -8.97
N SER A 123 15.64 4.81 -7.74
CA SER A 123 14.78 3.87 -7.02
C SER A 123 13.34 3.87 -7.55
N LEU A 124 12.94 4.90 -8.30
CA LEU A 124 11.61 5.06 -8.89
C LEU A 124 11.56 4.66 -10.37
N ASP A 125 12.63 4.90 -11.12
CA ASP A 125 12.69 4.66 -12.57
C ASP A 125 12.19 3.25 -13.00
N PRO A 126 12.52 2.14 -12.29
CA PRO A 126 12.03 0.80 -12.65
C PRO A 126 10.50 0.66 -12.62
N PHE A 127 9.79 1.46 -11.83
CA PHE A 127 8.33 1.44 -11.77
C PHE A 127 7.68 2.29 -12.86
N LEU A 128 8.43 3.26 -13.38
CA LEU A 128 7.94 4.26 -14.34
C LEU A 128 8.28 3.88 -15.79
N GLY A 129 8.97 2.75 -15.99
CA GLY A 129 9.38 2.26 -17.31
C GLY A 129 10.47 3.11 -17.96
N ARG A 130 11.34 3.73 -17.14
CA ARG A 130 12.39 4.67 -17.55
C ARG A 130 13.78 4.07 -17.35
#